data_AF-A0AA36B8R6-F1
#
_entry.id   AF-A0AA36B8R6-F1
#
_cell.length_a   1.000
_cell.length_b   1.000
_cell.length_c   1.000
_cell.angle_alpha   90.00
_cell.angle_beta   90.00
_cell.angle_gamma   90.00
#
_symmetry.space_group_name_H-M   'P 1'
#
loop_
_entity.id
_entity.type
_entity.pdbx_description
1 polymer ?
#
loop_
_entity_poly.entity_id
_entity_poly.type
_entity_poly.pdbx_seq_one_letter_code
_entity_poly.pdbx_strand_id
1 'polypeptide(L)'
;MCLKVCLLCSTGWFSLLPLSCLPLLLLYGLACGADTILRMSLLLSLVCVLGHYISINWIFLQPFGEVGLFILLWALPVKLIPYSVVYVYGFVLQLFEPIMLFQEVLFILLLATKLSNYINDLAEEDDEDNLYIYQIIFAIFSILNYGLSCYIVLITFNSNTWLLYVILFLTVFNHVLMWSLGTGQMWETAFSFMLTMLILLLMKTENNLNENIELPILSCFDSKHTLIEFVSSVWQLNSEKLSNFLNLIGRFLSPIFLGTIFLRLFSVNCFNYQKTVSMFFENEDNEDDDLLEESSLSILSCSGLQPTLVCKLGTVFVVTQLMIRQFYLFIGNGLIAQQEWIKNWLPDNILIGRVTQMFLVNIFFQHSIYRRWSDNS
;
A
#
# COMPACT_ATOMS: atom_id res chain seq x y z
N MET A 1 22.62 -10.39 31.00
CA MET A 1 21.69 -9.43 30.35
C MET A 1 22.01 -9.23 28.87
N CYS A 2 23.26 -8.98 28.47
CA CYS A 2 23.61 -8.75 27.05
C CYS A 2 23.27 -9.91 26.09
N LEU A 3 23.36 -11.17 26.52
CA LEU A 3 23.00 -12.32 25.68
C LEU A 3 21.48 -12.40 25.42
N LYS A 4 20.65 -12.05 26.41
CA LYS A 4 19.19 -11.95 26.25
C LYS A 4 18.81 -10.81 25.31
N VAL A 5 19.46 -9.65 25.44
CA VAL A 5 19.23 -8.48 24.57
C VAL A 5 19.69 -8.76 23.12
N CYS A 6 20.83 -9.44 22.92
CA CYS A 6 21.25 -9.89 21.59
C CYS A 6 20.31 -10.95 21.00
N LEU A 7 19.78 -11.88 21.80
CA LEU A 7 18.77 -12.84 21.35
C LEU A 7 17.44 -12.16 21.00
N LEU A 8 16.99 -11.19 21.78
CA LEU A 8 15.79 -10.41 21.48
C LEU A 8 15.96 -9.60 20.19
N CYS A 9 17.09 -8.91 20.01
CA CYS A 9 17.39 -8.22 18.74
C CYS A 9 17.48 -9.20 17.56
N SER A 10 18.14 -10.36 17.72
CA SER A 10 18.28 -11.32 16.61
C SER A 10 16.96 -12.00 16.26
N THR A 11 16.09 -12.29 17.24
CA THR A 11 14.77 -12.88 17.01
C THR A 11 13.85 -11.98 16.18
N GLY A 12 13.96 -10.65 16.30
CA GLY A 12 13.23 -9.71 15.45
C GLY A 12 13.56 -9.89 13.96
N TRP A 13 14.85 -10.00 13.63
CA TRP A 13 15.33 -10.20 12.25
C TRP A 13 14.94 -11.58 11.68
N PHE A 14 15.04 -12.64 12.48
CA PHE A 14 14.60 -13.98 12.04
C PHE A 14 13.09 -14.02 11.77
N SER A 15 12.31 -13.26 12.55
CA SER A 15 10.86 -13.22 12.39
C SER A 15 10.40 -12.54 11.09
N LEU A 16 11.26 -11.70 10.50
CA LEU A 16 11.06 -11.01 9.21
C LEU A 16 11.62 -11.80 8.03
N LEU A 17 12.39 -12.85 8.28
CA LEU A 17 13.12 -13.61 7.27
C LEU A 17 12.21 -14.20 6.16
N PRO A 18 10.98 -14.71 6.44
CA PRO A 18 10.06 -15.11 5.38
C PRO A 18 9.68 -13.96 4.42
N LEU A 19 9.55 -12.73 4.92
CA LEU A 19 9.19 -11.57 4.10
C LEU A 19 10.31 -11.19 3.11
N SER A 20 11.55 -11.62 3.34
CA SER A 20 12.64 -11.47 2.36
C SER A 20 12.40 -12.23 1.05
N CYS A 21 11.44 -13.17 1.01
CA CYS A 21 11.03 -13.85 -0.21
C CYS A 21 10.06 -13.02 -1.08
N LEU A 22 9.56 -11.87 -0.62
CA LEU A 22 8.63 -11.04 -1.40
C LEU A 22 9.23 -10.53 -2.73
N PRO A 23 10.49 -10.08 -2.80
CA PRO A 23 11.13 -9.76 -4.08
C PRO A 23 11.30 -11.00 -4.99
N LEU A 24 11.54 -12.19 -4.41
CA LEU A 24 11.65 -13.43 -5.17
C LEU A 24 10.31 -13.83 -5.78
N LEU A 25 9.19 -13.53 -5.10
CA LEU A 25 7.84 -13.73 -5.62
C LEU A 25 7.63 -13.00 -6.96
N LEU A 26 8.11 -11.76 -7.05
CA LEU A 26 8.05 -10.92 -8.24
C LEU A 26 8.84 -11.55 -9.40
N LEU A 27 10.09 -11.91 -9.14
CA LEU A 27 10.97 -12.51 -10.14
C LEU A 27 10.39 -13.82 -10.67
N TYR A 28 9.89 -14.65 -9.75
CA TYR A 28 9.34 -15.95 -10.07
C TYR A 28 8.00 -15.85 -10.81
N GLY A 29 7.17 -14.88 -10.44
CA GLY A 29 5.92 -14.55 -11.11
C GLY A 29 6.09 -14.03 -12.54
N LEU A 30 7.06 -13.14 -12.77
CA LEU A 30 7.37 -12.64 -14.12
C LEU A 30 7.85 -13.76 -15.05
N ALA A 31 8.53 -14.76 -14.50
CA ALA A 31 9.03 -15.89 -15.25
C ALA A 31 7.96 -16.98 -15.51
N CYS A 32 7.10 -17.27 -14.53
CA CYS A 32 6.22 -18.44 -14.54
C CYS A 32 4.71 -18.11 -14.56
N GLY A 33 4.32 -16.84 -14.47
CA GLY A 33 2.92 -16.40 -14.53
C GLY A 33 2.27 -16.04 -13.18
N ALA A 34 1.10 -15.40 -13.26
CA ALA A 34 0.32 -14.94 -12.09
C ALA A 34 -0.12 -16.06 -11.13
N ASP A 35 -0.48 -17.23 -11.65
CA ASP A 35 -0.87 -18.39 -10.84
C ASP A 35 0.25 -18.79 -9.86
N THR A 36 1.50 -18.65 -10.30
CA THR A 36 2.69 -18.92 -9.50
C THR A 36 2.85 -17.91 -8.35
N ILE A 37 2.54 -16.63 -8.60
CA ILE A 37 2.54 -15.57 -7.57
C ILE A 37 1.54 -15.91 -6.46
N LEU A 38 0.30 -16.26 -6.84
CA LEU A 38 -0.76 -16.58 -5.88
C LEU A 38 -0.43 -17.79 -5.02
N ARG A 39 0.12 -18.85 -5.61
CA ARG A 39 0.50 -20.05 -4.89
C ARG A 39 1.66 -19.78 -3.93
N MET A 40 2.69 -19.08 -4.38
CA MET A 40 3.83 -18.77 -3.51
C MET A 40 3.47 -17.84 -2.36
N SER A 41 2.55 -16.88 -2.55
CA SER A 41 2.11 -16.03 -1.44
C SER A 41 1.24 -16.78 -0.42
N LEU A 42 0.45 -17.77 -0.84
CA LEU A 42 -0.27 -18.67 0.05
C LEU A 42 0.68 -19.57 0.87
N LEU A 43 1.73 -20.13 0.23
CA LEU A 43 2.78 -20.87 0.94
C LEU A 43 3.51 -19.97 1.95
N LEU A 44 3.84 -18.73 1.54
CA LEU A 44 4.48 -17.75 2.42
C LEU A 44 3.58 -17.37 3.60
N SER A 45 2.28 -17.20 3.37
CA SER A 45 1.31 -16.92 4.42
C SER A 45 1.22 -18.07 5.43
N LEU A 46 1.20 -19.32 4.95
CA LEU A 46 1.22 -20.51 5.79
C LEU A 46 2.51 -20.57 6.63
N VAL A 47 3.65 -20.26 6.04
CA VAL A 47 4.93 -20.17 6.75
C VAL A 47 4.92 -19.08 7.81
N CYS A 48 4.32 -17.91 7.54
CA CYS A 48 4.15 -16.87 8.55
C CYS A 48 3.29 -17.32 9.73
N VAL A 49 2.19 -18.04 9.47
CA VAL A 49 1.30 -18.58 10.53
C VAL A 49 2.04 -19.63 11.37
N LEU A 50 2.71 -20.60 10.72
CA LEU A 50 3.48 -21.62 11.42
C LEU A 50 4.63 -21.00 12.24
N GLY A 51 5.35 -20.04 11.67
CA GLY A 51 6.44 -19.34 12.36
C GLY A 51 5.93 -18.60 13.60
N HIS A 52 4.76 -17.96 13.50
CA HIS A 52 4.15 -17.33 14.66
C HIS A 52 3.75 -18.34 15.74
N TYR A 53 3.16 -19.48 15.37
CA TYR A 53 2.81 -20.53 16.33
C TYR A 53 4.03 -21.14 17.03
N ILE A 54 5.14 -21.30 16.30
CA ILE A 54 6.43 -21.73 16.87
C ILE A 54 6.95 -20.68 17.84
N SER A 55 6.89 -19.39 17.48
CA SER A 55 7.36 -18.30 18.34
C SER A 55 6.63 -18.22 19.68
N ILE A 56 5.32 -18.50 19.69
CA ILE A 56 4.50 -18.48 20.92
C ILE A 56 4.83 -19.68 21.80
N ASN A 57 4.87 -20.89 21.22
CA ASN A 57 4.93 -22.12 22.01
C ASN A 57 6.36 -22.59 22.33
N TRP A 58 7.37 -22.14 21.57
CA TRP A 58 8.74 -22.66 21.61
C TRP A 58 9.81 -21.57 21.51
N ILE A 59 9.81 -20.60 22.44
CA ILE A 59 10.69 -19.41 22.46
C ILE A 59 12.18 -19.74 22.24
N PHE A 60 12.69 -20.81 22.86
CA PHE A 60 14.11 -21.21 22.70
C PHE A 60 14.44 -21.82 21.33
N LEU A 61 13.47 -22.44 20.66
CA LEU A 61 13.65 -23.02 19.32
C LEU A 61 13.23 -22.08 18.19
N GLN A 62 12.68 -20.90 18.50
CA GLN A 62 12.20 -19.93 17.52
C GLN A 62 13.18 -19.68 16.36
N PRO A 63 14.46 -19.34 16.56
CA PRO A 63 15.35 -19.04 15.44
C PRO A 63 15.61 -20.27 14.54
N PHE A 64 15.70 -21.46 15.12
CA PHE A 64 15.88 -22.70 14.35
C PHE A 64 14.61 -23.10 13.60
N GLY A 65 13.44 -22.90 14.22
CA GLY A 65 12.15 -23.16 13.61
C GLY A 65 11.85 -22.21 12.44
N GLU A 66 12.11 -20.91 12.61
CA GLU A 66 11.91 -19.91 11.54
C GLU A 66 12.87 -20.13 10.37
N VAL A 67 14.15 -20.45 10.62
CA VAL A 67 15.11 -20.82 9.56
C VAL A 67 14.71 -22.13 8.88
N GLY A 68 14.26 -23.12 9.64
CA GLY A 68 13.78 -24.40 9.10
C GLY A 68 12.56 -24.21 8.19
N LEU A 69 11.59 -23.40 8.62
CA LEU A 69 10.42 -23.03 7.82
C LEU A 69 10.79 -22.25 6.55
N PHE A 70 11.80 -21.39 6.63
CA PHE A 70 12.31 -20.69 5.45
C PHE A 70 12.95 -21.65 4.45
N ILE A 71 13.81 -22.57 4.90
CA ILE A 71 14.39 -23.60 4.02
C ILE A 71 13.27 -24.47 3.42
N LEU A 72 12.25 -24.81 4.21
CA LEU A 72 11.10 -25.56 3.74
C LEU A 72 10.35 -24.80 2.64
N LEU A 73 10.13 -23.48 2.78
CA LEU A 73 9.51 -22.65 1.75
C LEU A 73 10.26 -22.73 0.42
N TRP A 74 11.59 -22.79 0.47
CA TRP A 74 12.43 -22.89 -0.73
C TRP A 74 12.40 -24.26 -1.39
N ALA A 75 12.20 -25.32 -0.61
CA ALA A 75 12.17 -26.70 -1.07
C ALA A 75 10.78 -27.19 -1.53
N LEU A 76 9.70 -26.52 -1.12
CA LEU A 76 8.34 -26.95 -1.45
C LEU A 76 7.97 -26.63 -2.92
N PRO A 77 7.37 -27.60 -3.64
CA PRO A 77 6.86 -27.34 -4.97
C PRO A 77 5.59 -26.49 -4.91
N VAL A 78 5.50 -25.50 -5.79
CA VAL A 78 4.40 -24.53 -5.83
C VAL A 78 3.07 -25.19 -6.21
N LYS A 79 3.12 -26.34 -6.89
CA LYS A 79 1.94 -27.15 -7.23
C LYS A 79 1.22 -27.78 -6.04
N LEU A 80 1.79 -27.72 -4.85
CA LEU A 80 1.16 -28.29 -3.65
C LEU A 80 -0.18 -27.62 -3.33
N ILE A 81 -0.34 -26.35 -3.69
CA ILE A 81 -1.61 -25.64 -3.51
C ILE A 81 -2.55 -25.98 -4.65
N PRO A 82 -3.76 -26.51 -4.34
CA PRO A 82 -4.75 -26.86 -5.35
C PRO A 82 -5.32 -25.60 -6.01
N TYR A 83 -5.67 -25.74 -7.28
CA TYR A 83 -6.21 -24.64 -8.10
C TYR A 83 -7.46 -23.98 -7.46
N SER A 84 -8.32 -24.75 -6.80
CA SER A 84 -9.52 -24.21 -6.12
C SER A 84 -9.19 -23.19 -5.03
N VAL A 85 -8.13 -23.43 -4.25
CA VAL A 85 -7.69 -22.49 -3.20
C VAL A 85 -7.10 -21.24 -3.83
N VAL A 86 -6.32 -21.39 -4.90
CA VAL A 86 -5.77 -20.26 -5.66
C VAL A 86 -6.88 -19.39 -6.23
N TYR A 87 -7.93 -20.02 -6.78
CA TYR A 87 -9.08 -19.33 -7.35
C TYR A 87 -9.81 -18.48 -6.29
N VAL A 88 -10.14 -19.07 -5.13
CA VAL A 88 -10.80 -18.35 -4.03
C VAL A 88 -9.91 -17.22 -3.53
N TYR A 89 -8.60 -17.45 -3.38
CA TYR A 89 -7.67 -16.43 -2.93
C TYR A 89 -7.55 -15.26 -3.93
N GLY A 90 -7.50 -15.55 -5.23
CA GLY A 90 -7.55 -14.53 -6.28
C GLY A 90 -8.83 -13.69 -6.22
N PHE A 91 -9.98 -14.33 -5.99
CA PHE A 91 -11.26 -13.63 -5.82
C PHE A 91 -11.26 -12.72 -4.58
N VAL A 92 -10.72 -13.18 -3.45
CA VAL A 92 -10.57 -12.36 -2.24
C VAL A 92 -9.67 -11.15 -2.50
N LEU A 93 -8.52 -11.34 -3.16
CA LEU A 93 -7.62 -10.22 -3.51
C LEU A 93 -8.33 -9.14 -4.34
N GLN A 94 -9.19 -9.54 -5.28
CA GLN A 94 -9.95 -8.61 -6.10
C GLN A 94 -11.02 -7.87 -5.29
N LEU A 95 -11.78 -8.57 -4.45
CA LEU A 95 -12.82 -7.96 -3.60
C LEU A 95 -12.25 -6.92 -2.63
N PHE A 96 -11.03 -7.13 -2.13
CA PHE A 96 -10.37 -6.21 -1.21
C PHE A 96 -9.72 -5.01 -1.89
N GLU A 97 -9.53 -5.01 -3.22
CA GLU A 97 -8.93 -3.87 -3.93
C GLU A 97 -9.67 -2.54 -3.68
N PRO A 98 -11.00 -2.42 -3.83
CA PRO A 98 -11.71 -1.18 -3.54
C PRO A 98 -11.56 -0.75 -2.07
N ILE A 99 -11.55 -1.71 -1.14
CA ILE A 99 -11.39 -1.45 0.30
C ILE A 99 -9.99 -0.88 0.58
N MET A 100 -8.94 -1.48 -0.01
CA MET A 100 -7.56 -1.02 0.16
C MET A 100 -7.36 0.36 -0.46
N LEU A 101 -7.90 0.60 -1.65
CA LEU A 101 -7.86 1.90 -2.30
C LEU A 101 -8.55 3.00 -1.48
N PHE A 102 -9.69 2.67 -0.87
CA PHE A 102 -10.38 3.56 0.06
C PHE A 102 -9.52 3.83 1.30
N GLN A 103 -8.90 2.79 1.86
CA GLN A 103 -8.04 2.89 3.03
C GLN A 103 -6.78 3.72 2.77
N GLU A 104 -6.20 3.66 1.57
CA GLU A 104 -5.07 4.51 1.15
C GLU A 104 -5.45 5.99 1.15
N VAL A 105 -6.57 6.34 0.51
CA VAL A 105 -7.08 7.71 0.46
C VAL A 105 -7.33 8.24 1.88
N LEU A 106 -8.01 7.44 2.68
CA LEU A 106 -8.35 7.80 4.06
C LEU A 106 -7.08 7.97 4.90
N PHE A 107 -6.09 7.09 4.73
CA PHE A 107 -4.79 7.21 5.38
C PHE A 107 -4.08 8.53 5.06
N ILE A 108 -3.98 8.89 3.77
CA ILE A 108 -3.31 10.12 3.35
C ILE A 108 -4.02 11.36 3.89
N LEU A 109 -5.36 11.37 3.85
CA LEU A 109 -6.15 12.49 4.37
C LEU A 109 -6.03 12.64 5.89
N LEU A 110 -6.05 11.53 6.63
CA LEU A 110 -5.83 11.53 8.07
C LEU A 110 -4.41 11.99 8.41
N LEU A 111 -3.40 11.51 7.68
CA LEU A 111 -2.01 11.92 7.89
C LEU A 111 -1.86 13.44 7.64
N ALA A 112 -2.45 13.96 6.57
CA ALA A 112 -2.42 15.39 6.27
C ALA A 112 -3.14 16.22 7.33
N THR A 113 -4.31 15.77 7.80
CA THR A 113 -5.06 16.42 8.89
C THR A 113 -4.28 16.39 10.21
N LYS A 114 -3.64 15.27 10.55
CA LYS A 114 -2.85 15.16 11.78
C LYS A 114 -1.60 16.03 11.73
N LEU A 115 -0.88 15.99 10.61
CA LEU A 115 0.27 16.86 10.38
C LEU A 115 -0.17 18.33 10.43
N SER A 116 -1.38 18.62 9.95
CA SER A 116 -1.95 19.95 10.05
C SER A 116 -2.07 20.40 11.49
N ASN A 117 -2.88 19.66 12.27
CA ASN A 117 -3.13 19.99 13.67
C ASN A 117 -1.82 20.10 14.44
N TYR A 118 -0.91 19.13 14.30
CA TYR A 118 0.40 19.16 14.96
C TYR A 118 1.21 20.43 14.66
N ILE A 119 1.22 20.90 13.41
CA ILE A 119 1.95 22.14 13.07
C ILE A 119 1.20 23.37 13.59
N ASN A 120 -0.13 23.36 13.66
CA ASN A 120 -0.89 24.46 14.24
C ASN A 120 -0.70 24.54 15.75
N ASP A 121 -0.71 23.40 16.45
CA ASP A 121 -0.48 23.33 17.89
C ASP A 121 0.93 23.88 18.21
N LEU A 122 1.95 23.48 17.43
CA LEU A 122 3.30 24.06 17.51
C LEU A 122 3.33 25.58 17.24
N ALA A 123 2.49 26.07 16.33
CA ALA A 123 2.42 27.49 16.01
C ALA A 123 1.68 28.31 17.07
N GLU A 124 0.78 27.70 17.85
CA GLU A 124 0.09 28.33 18.98
C GLU A 124 0.94 28.36 20.25
N GLU A 125 1.85 27.38 20.42
CA GLU A 125 2.76 27.30 21.56
C GLU A 125 3.99 28.24 21.45
N ASP A 126 4.39 28.62 20.24
CA ASP A 126 5.56 29.48 19.98
C ASP A 126 5.21 30.99 19.93
N ASP A 127 6.16 31.85 20.32
CA ASP A 127 6.03 33.33 20.27
C ASP A 127 5.58 33.88 18.90
N GLU A 128 4.95 35.07 18.86
CA GLU A 128 4.37 35.71 17.65
C GLU A 128 5.29 35.76 16.42
N ASP A 129 6.62 35.79 16.60
CA ASP A 129 7.60 35.80 15.51
C ASP A 129 7.68 34.45 14.75
N ASN A 130 7.41 33.32 15.40
CA ASN A 130 7.40 31.99 14.78
C ASN A 130 6.11 31.72 13.98
N LEU A 131 5.00 32.34 14.37
CA LEU A 131 3.72 32.23 13.66
C LEU A 131 3.85 32.67 12.19
N TYR A 132 4.61 33.75 11.93
CA TYR A 132 4.90 34.20 10.56
C TYR A 132 5.70 33.17 9.75
N ILE A 133 6.63 32.45 10.38
CA ILE A 133 7.43 31.40 9.73
C ILE A 133 6.52 30.24 9.32
N TYR A 134 5.63 29.77 10.20
CA TYR A 134 4.68 28.70 9.89
C TYR A 134 3.70 29.10 8.77
N GLN A 135 3.19 30.34 8.79
CA GLN A 135 2.35 30.86 7.71
C GLN A 135 3.06 30.88 6.35
N ILE A 136 4.34 31.27 6.32
CA ILE A 136 5.16 31.23 5.10
C ILE A 136 5.35 29.78 4.63
N ILE A 137 5.61 28.84 5.54
CA ILE A 137 5.75 27.42 5.20
C ILE A 137 4.45 26.89 4.59
N PHE A 138 3.29 27.17 5.19
CA PHE A 138 1.99 26.77 4.66
C PHE A 138 1.68 27.40 3.31
N ALA A 139 2.05 28.67 3.10
CA ALA A 139 1.90 29.34 1.83
C ALA A 139 2.77 28.68 0.74
N ILE A 140 4.05 28.40 1.02
CA ILE A 140 4.94 27.68 0.11
C ILE A 140 4.37 26.30 -0.23
N PHE A 141 3.92 25.55 0.78
CA PHE A 141 3.32 24.23 0.57
C PHE A 141 2.07 24.30 -0.32
N SER A 142 1.20 25.28 -0.10
CA SER A 142 0.02 25.53 -0.93
C SER A 142 0.39 25.85 -2.38
N ILE A 143 1.37 26.73 -2.59
CA ILE A 143 1.87 27.11 -3.92
C ILE A 143 2.42 25.89 -4.64
N LEU A 144 3.19 25.04 -3.96
CA LEU A 144 3.72 23.80 -4.53
C LEU A 144 2.60 22.84 -4.94
N ASN A 145 1.59 22.64 -4.09
CA ASN A 145 0.46 21.76 -4.39
C ASN A 145 -0.38 22.25 -5.57
N TYR A 146 -0.70 23.54 -5.62
CA TYR A 146 -1.42 24.12 -6.76
C TYR A 146 -0.55 24.13 -8.02
N GLY A 147 0.74 24.42 -7.92
CA GLY A 147 1.68 24.37 -9.04
C GLY A 147 1.76 22.97 -9.64
N LEU A 148 1.88 21.94 -8.79
CA LEU A 148 1.89 20.55 -9.21
C LEU A 148 0.55 20.12 -9.83
N SER A 149 -0.56 20.58 -9.26
CA SER A 149 -1.90 20.37 -9.82
C SER A 149 -2.02 20.97 -11.23
N CYS A 150 -1.59 22.21 -11.43
CA CYS A 150 -1.56 22.87 -12.73
C CYS A 150 -0.69 22.12 -13.75
N TYR A 151 0.48 21.64 -13.34
CA TYR A 151 1.33 20.80 -14.19
C TYR A 151 0.61 19.52 -14.64
N ILE A 152 -0.12 18.87 -13.74
CA ILE A 152 -0.91 17.68 -14.09
C ILE A 152 -2.04 18.06 -15.07
N VAL A 153 -2.73 19.18 -14.87
CA VAL A 153 -3.76 19.67 -15.83
C VAL A 153 -3.13 19.78 -17.23
N LEU A 154 -1.98 20.45 -17.37
CA LEU A 154 -1.31 20.65 -18.66
C LEU A 154 -1.03 19.33 -19.38
N ILE A 155 -0.60 18.29 -18.64
CA ILE A 155 -0.33 16.98 -19.21
C ILE A 155 -1.63 16.24 -19.57
N THR A 156 -2.69 16.39 -18.78
CA THR A 156 -3.93 15.59 -18.90
C THR A 156 -5.04 16.25 -19.71
N PHE A 157 -4.89 17.52 -20.10
CA PHE A 157 -5.93 18.37 -20.70
C PHE A 157 -6.66 17.75 -21.91
N ASN A 158 -5.96 16.98 -22.74
CA ASN A 158 -6.55 16.45 -23.97
C ASN A 158 -7.37 15.16 -23.81
N SER A 159 -7.20 14.40 -22.72
CA SER A 159 -7.80 13.06 -22.62
C SER A 159 -9.11 13.01 -21.83
N ASN A 160 -9.32 13.91 -20.86
CA ASN A 160 -10.42 13.81 -19.88
C ASN A 160 -10.97 15.19 -19.45
N THR A 161 -11.34 16.05 -20.40
CA THR A 161 -11.80 17.43 -20.15
C THR A 161 -13.00 17.52 -19.20
N TRP A 162 -13.97 16.61 -19.30
CA TRP A 162 -15.15 16.60 -18.42
C TRP A 162 -14.79 16.31 -16.96
N LEU A 163 -13.82 15.42 -16.69
CA LEU A 163 -13.36 15.12 -15.33
C LEU A 163 -12.66 16.33 -14.72
N LEU A 164 -11.88 17.07 -15.51
CA LEU A 164 -11.25 18.30 -15.05
C LEU A 164 -12.30 19.33 -14.58
N TYR A 165 -13.44 19.45 -15.28
CA TYR A 165 -14.53 20.32 -14.82
C TYR A 165 -15.16 19.84 -13.50
N VAL A 166 -15.33 18.53 -13.32
CA VAL A 166 -15.83 17.95 -12.06
C VAL A 166 -14.86 18.23 -10.91
N ILE A 167 -13.56 18.02 -11.12
CA ILE A 167 -12.54 18.29 -10.09
C ILE A 167 -12.51 19.79 -9.77
N LEU A 168 -12.57 20.66 -10.77
CA LEU A 168 -12.64 22.11 -10.56
C LEU A 168 -13.85 22.49 -9.71
N PHE A 169 -15.03 21.95 -10.03
CA PHE A 169 -16.25 22.17 -9.26
C PHE A 169 -16.11 21.73 -7.80
N LEU A 170 -15.61 20.51 -7.55
CA LEU A 170 -15.38 19.99 -6.19
C LEU A 170 -14.40 20.86 -5.41
N THR A 171 -13.36 21.38 -6.07
CA THR A 171 -12.33 22.21 -5.44
C THR A 171 -12.89 23.57 -5.03
N VAL A 172 -13.64 24.23 -5.92
CA VAL A 172 -14.31 25.49 -5.62
C VAL A 172 -15.31 25.30 -4.49
N PHE A 173 -16.08 24.20 -4.51
CA PHE A 173 -17.03 23.88 -3.46
C PHE A 173 -16.34 23.67 -2.09
N ASN A 174 -15.22 22.93 -2.05
CA ASN A 174 -14.44 22.75 -0.81
C ASN A 174 -13.87 24.07 -0.27
N HIS A 175 -13.41 24.98 -1.14
CA HIS A 175 -12.97 26.32 -0.72
C HIS A 175 -14.11 27.12 -0.11
N VAL A 176 -15.28 27.12 -0.75
CA VAL A 176 -16.46 27.82 -0.25
C VAL A 176 -16.90 27.25 1.10
N LEU A 177 -16.92 25.92 1.25
CA LEU A 177 -17.24 25.27 2.51
C LEU A 177 -16.28 25.67 3.63
N MET A 178 -14.97 25.59 3.37
CA MET A 178 -13.96 25.94 4.36
C MET A 178 -14.00 27.41 4.76
N TRP A 179 -14.25 28.33 3.81
CA TRP A 179 -14.48 29.74 4.13
C TRP A 179 -15.74 29.88 5.00
N SER A 180 -16.86 29.28 4.59
CA SER A 180 -18.14 29.44 5.30
C SER A 180 -18.12 28.90 6.73
N LEU A 181 -17.33 27.87 7.00
CA LEU A 181 -17.24 27.23 8.32
C LEU A 181 -16.13 27.82 9.20
N GLY A 182 -15.32 28.74 8.68
CA GLY A 182 -14.29 29.43 9.47
C GLY A 182 -13.11 28.56 9.92
N THR A 183 -12.98 27.32 9.43
CA THR A 183 -11.92 26.35 9.80
C THR A 183 -10.60 26.63 9.07
N GLY A 184 -10.21 27.90 8.97
CA GLY A 184 -9.38 28.48 7.90
C GLY A 184 -7.95 27.94 7.71
N GLN A 185 -7.78 26.86 6.95
CA GLN A 185 -6.47 26.38 6.49
C GLN A 185 -6.46 26.06 4.99
N MET A 186 -6.17 27.08 4.17
CA MET A 186 -6.20 26.99 2.70
C MET A 186 -5.27 25.91 2.11
N TRP A 187 -4.22 25.53 2.84
CA TRP A 187 -3.28 24.52 2.38
C TRP A 187 -3.86 23.11 2.37
N GLU A 188 -4.83 22.79 3.24
CA GLU A 188 -5.49 21.48 3.25
C GLU A 188 -6.35 21.28 2.01
N THR A 189 -7.05 22.34 1.54
CA THR A 189 -7.73 22.31 0.24
C THR A 189 -6.77 22.17 -0.92
N ALA A 190 -5.61 22.84 -0.86
CA ALA A 190 -4.59 22.72 -1.90
C ALA A 190 -4.07 21.28 -1.99
N PHE A 191 -3.87 20.64 -0.84
CA PHE A 191 -3.46 19.25 -0.73
C PHE A 191 -4.54 18.29 -1.24
N SER A 192 -5.80 18.43 -0.82
CA SER A 192 -6.92 17.63 -1.31
C SER A 192 -7.07 17.75 -2.83
N PHE A 193 -6.94 18.97 -3.38
CA PHE A 193 -6.98 19.19 -4.82
C PHE A 193 -5.83 18.50 -5.54
N MET A 194 -4.60 18.66 -5.05
CA MET A 194 -3.41 17.98 -5.59
C MET A 194 -3.57 16.46 -5.59
N LEU A 195 -4.15 15.88 -4.54
CA LEU A 195 -4.44 14.45 -4.44
C LEU A 195 -5.46 14.01 -5.51
N THR A 196 -6.54 14.76 -5.70
CA THR A 196 -7.53 14.46 -6.76
C THR A 196 -6.92 14.55 -8.16
N MET A 197 -6.02 15.50 -8.39
CA MET A 197 -5.28 15.64 -9.64
C MET A 197 -4.28 14.49 -9.84
N LEU A 198 -3.63 14.01 -8.78
CA LEU A 198 -2.74 12.85 -8.84
C LEU A 198 -3.49 11.56 -9.21
N ILE A 199 -4.72 11.39 -8.72
CA ILE A 199 -5.60 10.26 -9.14
C ILE A 199 -5.90 10.34 -10.65
N LEU A 200 -6.12 11.55 -11.19
CA LEU A 200 -6.34 11.74 -12.63
C LEU A 200 -5.08 11.38 -13.45
N LEU A 201 -3.89 11.74 -12.95
CA LEU A 201 -2.62 11.36 -13.58
C LEU A 201 -2.41 9.84 -13.58
N LEU A 202 -2.71 9.17 -12.46
CA LEU A 202 -2.62 7.72 -12.38
C LEU A 202 -3.58 7.06 -13.37
N MET A 203 -4.81 7.54 -13.47
CA MET A 203 -5.78 7.06 -14.45
C MET A 203 -5.24 7.19 -15.88
N LYS A 204 -4.61 8.32 -16.23
CA LYS A 204 -3.99 8.51 -17.55
C LYS A 204 -2.83 7.53 -17.78
N THR A 205 -1.97 7.35 -16.78
CA THR A 205 -0.82 6.45 -16.87
C THR A 205 -1.26 4.99 -17.05
N GLU A 206 -2.27 4.56 -16.29
CA GLU A 206 -2.84 3.20 -16.40
C GLU A 206 -3.47 2.95 -17.76
N ASN A 207 -4.18 3.93 -18.32
CA ASN A 207 -4.74 3.83 -19.67
C ASN A 207 -3.65 3.71 -20.75
N ASN A 208 -2.50 4.36 -20.54
CA ASN A 208 -1.37 4.30 -21.47
C ASN A 208 -0.54 3.00 -21.34
N LEU A 209 -0.57 2.33 -20.18
CA LEU A 209 0.16 1.09 -19.94
C LEU A 209 -0.48 -0.15 -20.57
N ASN A 210 -1.70 -0.03 -21.13
CA ASN A 210 -2.39 -1.12 -21.84
C ASN A 210 -1.78 -1.48 -23.20
N GLU A 211 -0.53 -1.11 -23.47
CA GLU A 211 0.22 -1.61 -24.62
C GLU A 211 0.56 -3.08 -24.36
N ASN A 212 -0.03 -4.00 -25.15
CA ASN A 212 0.20 -5.45 -25.06
C ASN A 212 1.69 -5.77 -25.24
N ILE A 213 2.45 -5.83 -24.16
CA ILE A 213 3.80 -6.34 -24.18
C ILE A 213 3.66 -7.86 -24.16
N GLU A 214 4.06 -8.52 -25.25
CA GLU A 214 4.26 -9.97 -25.23
C GLU A 214 5.27 -10.28 -24.12
N LEU A 215 4.79 -10.88 -23.04
CA LEU A 215 5.69 -11.43 -22.03
C LEU A 215 6.63 -12.37 -22.78
N PRO A 216 7.96 -12.22 -22.61
CA PRO A 216 8.85 -13.32 -22.90
C PRO A 216 8.50 -14.36 -21.84
N ILE A 217 7.50 -15.20 -22.14
CA ILE A 217 7.29 -16.45 -21.43
C ILE A 217 8.64 -17.13 -21.61
N LEU A 218 9.48 -17.10 -20.57
CA LEU A 218 10.63 -17.98 -20.52
C LEU A 218 10.01 -19.37 -20.40
N SER A 219 9.68 -19.93 -21.56
CA SER A 219 9.14 -21.27 -21.79
C SER A 219 10.05 -22.37 -21.25
N CYS A 220 11.14 -21.99 -20.58
CA CYS A 220 12.09 -22.82 -19.86
C CYS A 220 11.67 -23.12 -18.43
N PHE A 221 10.72 -22.39 -17.83
CA PHE A 221 10.33 -22.63 -16.43
C PHE A 221 9.00 -23.37 -16.34
N ASP A 222 9.10 -24.69 -16.20
CA ASP A 222 7.94 -25.53 -15.93
C ASP A 222 7.43 -25.21 -14.51
N SER A 223 6.12 -24.98 -14.34
CA SER A 223 5.49 -24.64 -13.04
C SER A 223 5.65 -25.70 -11.93
N LYS A 224 6.41 -26.77 -12.21
CA LYS A 224 6.74 -27.87 -11.30
C LYS A 224 7.95 -27.55 -10.40
N HIS A 225 8.69 -26.50 -10.72
CA HIS A 225 9.98 -26.24 -10.10
C HIS A 225 9.88 -25.60 -8.70
N THR A 226 10.85 -25.91 -7.85
CA THR A 226 11.03 -25.25 -6.54
C THR A 226 11.70 -23.88 -6.70
N LEU A 227 11.68 -23.02 -5.67
CA LEU A 227 12.43 -21.76 -5.70
C LEU A 227 13.93 -21.97 -5.92
N ILE A 228 14.48 -23.07 -5.39
CA ILE A 228 15.89 -23.45 -5.57
C ILE A 228 16.19 -23.71 -7.05
N GLU A 229 15.34 -24.51 -7.71
CA GLU A 229 15.47 -24.81 -9.13
C GLU A 229 15.31 -23.55 -9.98
N PHE A 230 14.41 -22.64 -9.61
CA PHE A 230 14.28 -21.34 -10.26
C PHE A 230 15.58 -20.53 -10.17
N VAL A 231 16.14 -20.33 -8.98
CA VAL A 231 17.38 -19.55 -8.82
C VAL A 231 18.53 -20.20 -9.59
N SER A 232 18.65 -21.54 -9.55
CA SER A 232 19.64 -22.28 -10.32
C SER A 232 19.48 -22.05 -11.83
N SER A 233 18.24 -22.04 -12.30
CA SER A 233 17.93 -21.88 -13.72
C SER A 233 18.10 -20.43 -14.21
N VAL A 234 17.86 -19.43 -13.37
CA VAL A 234 18.20 -18.01 -13.64
C VAL A 234 19.72 -17.85 -13.75
N TRP A 235 20.49 -18.52 -12.89
CA TRP A 235 21.95 -18.50 -12.93
C TRP A 235 22.53 -19.11 -14.22
N GLN A 236 21.79 -20.02 -14.87
CA GLN A 236 22.18 -20.67 -16.11
C GLN A 236 21.72 -19.93 -17.38
N LEU A 237 21.06 -18.77 -17.26
CA LEU A 237 20.63 -17.99 -18.42
C LEU A 237 21.82 -17.36 -19.16
N ASN A 238 21.76 -17.36 -20.49
CA ASN A 238 22.68 -16.60 -21.34
C ASN A 238 22.57 -15.08 -21.05
N SER A 239 23.68 -14.36 -21.23
CA SER A 239 23.78 -12.91 -20.96
C SER A 239 22.70 -12.07 -21.65
N GLU A 240 22.33 -12.41 -22.88
CA GLU A 240 21.27 -11.73 -23.63
C GLU A 240 19.88 -11.93 -23.02
N LYS A 241 19.53 -13.17 -22.64
CA LYS A 241 18.25 -13.49 -21.97
C LYS A 241 18.18 -12.84 -20.59
N LEU A 242 19.28 -12.83 -19.85
CA LEU A 242 19.37 -12.18 -18.56
C LEU A 242 19.18 -10.66 -18.67
N SER A 243 19.81 -10.02 -19.67
CA SER A 243 19.65 -8.58 -19.93
C SER A 243 18.20 -8.22 -20.26
N ASN A 244 17.54 -9.00 -21.13
CA ASN A 244 16.13 -8.81 -21.45
C ASN A 244 15.22 -8.99 -20.24
N PHE A 245 15.50 -9.99 -19.39
CA PHE A 245 14.77 -10.24 -18.15
C PHE A 245 14.94 -9.10 -17.13
N LEU A 246 16.17 -8.60 -16.94
CA LEU A 246 16.46 -7.45 -16.06
C LEU A 246 15.80 -6.17 -16.57
N ASN A 247 15.79 -5.92 -17.88
CA ASN A 247 15.09 -4.79 -18.47
C ASN A 247 13.58 -4.88 -18.24
N LEU A 248 13.01 -6.08 -18.30
CA LEU A 248 11.59 -6.31 -18.00
C LEU A 248 11.28 -6.06 -16.53
N ILE A 249 12.13 -6.53 -15.60
CA ILE A 249 12.01 -6.23 -14.17
C ILE A 249 12.10 -4.71 -13.92
N GLY A 250 13.03 -4.02 -14.58
CA GLY A 250 13.20 -2.58 -14.45
C GLY A 250 11.97 -1.79 -14.91
N ARG A 251 11.29 -2.25 -15.97
CA ARG A 251 10.00 -1.68 -16.39
C ARG A 251 8.90 -1.98 -15.39
N PHE A 252 8.88 -3.20 -14.85
CA PHE A 252 7.89 -3.64 -13.86
C PHE A 252 7.99 -2.88 -12.54
N LEU A 253 9.21 -2.66 -12.04
CA LEU A 253 9.54 -1.91 -10.83
C LEU A 253 9.59 -0.39 -11.09
N SER A 254 8.53 0.16 -11.67
CA SER A 254 8.43 1.61 -11.84
C SER A 254 8.44 2.33 -10.47
N PRO A 255 8.97 3.57 -10.38
CA PRO A 255 8.99 4.33 -9.13
C PRO A 255 7.57 4.59 -8.60
N ILE A 256 6.58 4.73 -9.50
CA ILE A 256 5.17 4.85 -9.13
C ILE A 256 4.69 3.57 -8.44
N PHE A 257 5.02 2.41 -9.01
CA PHE A 257 4.65 1.12 -8.46
C PHE A 257 5.27 0.88 -7.07
N LEU A 258 6.56 1.18 -6.91
CA LEU A 258 7.24 1.13 -5.61
C LEU A 258 6.56 2.09 -4.61
N GLY A 259 6.27 3.33 -5.01
CA GLY A 259 5.55 4.29 -4.19
C GLY A 259 4.18 3.78 -3.73
N THR A 260 3.41 3.12 -4.61
CA THR A 260 2.13 2.52 -4.23
C THR A 260 2.28 1.35 -3.26
N ILE A 261 3.32 0.52 -3.39
CA ILE A 261 3.63 -0.53 -2.40
C ILE A 261 3.89 0.10 -1.04
N PHE A 262 4.79 1.09 -0.97
CA PHE A 262 5.11 1.74 0.29
C PHE A 262 3.89 2.37 0.94
N LEU A 263 3.09 3.10 0.17
CA LEU A 263 1.89 3.77 0.66
C LEU A 263 0.84 2.78 1.17
N ARG A 264 0.54 1.72 0.40
CA ARG A 264 -0.43 0.69 0.80
C ARG A 264 0.04 -0.08 2.01
N LEU A 265 1.32 -0.49 2.05
CA LEU A 265 1.89 -1.19 3.20
C LEU A 265 1.84 -0.34 4.45
N PHE A 266 2.20 0.94 4.34
CA PHE A 266 2.20 1.85 5.48
C PHE A 266 0.77 2.09 5.99
N SER A 267 -0.19 2.30 5.09
CA SER A 267 -1.61 2.40 5.42
C SER A 267 -2.13 1.15 6.13
N VAL A 268 -1.92 -0.04 5.56
CA VAL A 268 -2.40 -1.31 6.13
C VAL A 268 -1.76 -1.59 7.49
N ASN A 269 -0.47 -1.37 7.62
CA ASN A 269 0.21 -1.59 8.90
C ASN A 269 -0.23 -0.56 9.96
N CYS A 270 -0.42 0.71 9.62
CA CYS A 270 -0.91 1.71 10.57
C CYS A 270 -2.32 1.37 11.09
N PHE A 271 -3.26 1.05 10.21
CA PHE A 271 -4.63 0.70 10.61
C PHE A 271 -4.68 -0.60 11.40
N ASN A 272 -3.95 -1.62 10.98
CA ASN A 272 -3.90 -2.88 11.71
C ASN A 272 -3.23 -2.71 13.07
N TYR A 273 -2.17 -1.91 13.16
CA TYR A 273 -1.51 -1.61 14.43
C TYR A 273 -2.45 -0.89 15.39
N GLN A 274 -3.10 0.20 14.98
CA GLN A 274 -4.06 0.93 15.80
C GLN A 274 -5.21 0.05 16.29
N LYS A 275 -5.75 -0.80 15.41
CA LYS A 275 -6.81 -1.75 15.75
C LYS A 275 -6.34 -2.85 16.70
N THR A 276 -5.10 -3.30 16.56
CA THR A 276 -4.51 -4.30 17.46
C THR A 276 -4.26 -3.68 18.83
N VAL A 277 -3.68 -2.48 18.90
CA VAL A 277 -3.44 -1.74 20.14
C VAL A 277 -4.75 -1.44 20.87
N SER A 278 -5.75 -0.85 20.20
CA SER A 278 -7.07 -0.59 20.82
C SER A 278 -7.72 -1.85 21.38
N MET A 279 -7.74 -2.97 20.65
CA MET A 279 -8.31 -4.23 21.16
C MET A 279 -7.58 -4.84 22.37
N PHE A 280 -6.30 -4.55 22.56
CA PHE A 280 -5.51 -5.08 23.69
C PHE A 280 -5.47 -4.12 24.88
N PHE A 281 -5.65 -2.81 24.68
CA PHE A 281 -5.53 -1.79 25.73
C PHE A 281 -6.87 -1.14 26.15
N GLU A 282 -7.99 -1.33 25.44
CA GLU A 282 -9.32 -0.84 25.87
C GLU A 282 -9.99 -1.68 26.98
N ASN A 283 -9.37 -2.77 27.45
CA ASN A 283 -9.93 -3.62 28.50
C ASN A 283 -9.33 -3.38 29.90
N GLU A 284 -8.45 -2.39 30.06
CA GLU A 284 -8.08 -1.91 31.39
C GLU A 284 -8.90 -0.66 31.69
N ASP A 285 -10.02 -0.85 32.39
CA ASP A 285 -10.75 0.22 33.06
C ASP A 285 -9.76 1.15 33.78
N ASN A 286 -9.72 2.43 33.42
CA ASN A 286 -9.73 3.58 34.32
C ASN A 286 -9.49 4.89 33.55
N GLU A 287 -10.37 5.85 33.82
CA GLU A 287 -10.13 7.28 33.98
C GLU A 287 -8.68 7.71 33.70
N ASP A 288 -8.42 8.20 32.49
CA ASP A 288 -7.53 9.33 32.17
C ASP A 288 -7.56 9.52 30.64
N ASP A 289 -8.14 10.62 30.19
CA ASP A 289 -8.22 11.06 28.78
C ASP A 289 -6.83 11.37 28.15
N ASP A 290 -5.73 11.13 28.88
CA ASP A 290 -4.35 11.42 28.46
C ASP A 290 -3.74 10.31 27.57
N LEU A 291 -4.33 9.12 27.50
CA LEU A 291 -3.81 8.00 26.67
C LEU A 291 -4.03 8.19 25.16
N LEU A 292 -4.93 9.10 24.76
CA LEU A 292 -5.09 9.47 23.35
C LEU A 292 -3.94 10.38 22.87
N GLU A 293 -3.31 11.16 23.75
CA GLU A 293 -2.14 11.99 23.43
C GLU A 293 -0.86 11.17 23.29
N GLU A 294 -0.61 10.17 24.14
CA GLU A 294 0.57 9.29 23.96
C GLU A 294 0.47 8.35 22.74
N SER A 295 -0.76 8.08 22.28
CA SER A 295 -0.97 7.34 21.03
C SER A 295 -0.48 8.12 19.78
N SER A 296 -0.36 9.45 19.88
CA SER A 296 0.04 10.33 18.77
C SER A 296 1.53 10.17 18.40
N LEU A 297 2.41 10.02 19.40
CA LEU A 297 3.84 9.79 19.20
C LEU A 297 4.15 8.32 18.86
N SER A 298 3.24 7.40 19.18
CA SER A 298 3.41 5.96 18.96
C SER A 298 3.33 5.53 17.48
N ILE A 299 2.80 6.39 16.60
CA ILE A 299 2.81 6.16 15.15
C ILE A 299 4.25 6.20 14.60
N LEU A 300 5.16 6.90 15.29
CA LEU A 300 6.58 7.00 14.95
C LEU A 300 7.51 6.14 15.83
N SER A 301 7.02 5.56 16.93
CA SER A 301 7.84 4.71 17.80
C SER A 301 7.96 3.29 17.23
N CYS A 302 8.93 3.12 16.34
CA CYS A 302 9.39 1.81 15.83
C CYS A 302 10.00 0.89 16.92
N SER A 303 9.80 1.14 18.22
CA SER A 303 10.55 0.50 19.31
C SER A 303 9.95 -0.83 19.83
N GLY A 304 8.82 -1.29 19.30
CA GLY A 304 8.17 -2.56 19.66
C GLY A 304 8.23 -3.66 18.59
N LEU A 305 9.39 -3.83 17.93
CA LEU A 305 9.64 -4.63 16.71
C LEU A 305 9.46 -6.16 16.85
N GLN A 306 8.30 -6.64 17.30
CA GLN A 306 7.76 -7.91 16.81
C GLN A 306 6.57 -7.63 15.91
N PRO A 307 6.72 -7.69 14.58
CA PRO A 307 5.59 -7.51 13.69
C PRO A 307 4.54 -8.57 14.00
N THR A 308 3.34 -8.13 14.37
CA THR A 308 2.21 -9.02 14.67
C THR A 308 1.94 -9.91 13.45
N LEU A 309 1.38 -11.11 13.69
CA LEU A 309 1.01 -12.00 12.59
C LEU A 309 0.14 -11.29 11.55
N VAL A 310 -0.75 -10.39 12.01
CA VAL A 310 -1.61 -9.56 11.17
C VAL A 310 -0.78 -8.65 10.26
N CYS A 311 0.25 -7.97 10.76
CA CYS A 311 1.14 -7.14 9.93
C CYS A 311 1.94 -7.98 8.92
N LYS A 312 2.43 -9.18 9.31
CA LYS A 312 3.15 -10.07 8.39
C LYS A 312 2.24 -10.54 7.25
N LEU A 313 1.05 -11.05 7.58
CA LEU A 313 0.07 -11.51 6.59
C LEU A 313 -0.46 -10.36 5.74
N GLY A 314 -0.71 -9.20 6.34
CA GLY A 314 -1.10 -7.98 5.63
C GLY A 314 -0.04 -7.55 4.62
N THR A 315 1.25 -7.64 4.98
CA THR A 315 2.35 -7.34 4.07
C THR A 315 2.38 -8.28 2.88
N VAL A 316 2.27 -9.60 3.12
CA VAL A 316 2.21 -10.61 2.05
C VAL A 316 1.01 -10.36 1.14
N PHE A 317 -0.17 -10.10 1.72
CA PHE A 317 -1.39 -9.83 0.99
C PHE A 317 -1.27 -8.60 0.08
N VAL A 318 -0.84 -7.46 0.63
CA VAL A 318 -0.69 -6.19 -0.10
C VAL A 318 0.28 -6.32 -1.25
N VAL A 319 1.47 -6.89 -1.01
CA VAL A 319 2.47 -7.06 -2.07
C VAL A 319 1.95 -7.97 -3.16
N THR A 320 1.31 -9.10 -2.79
CA THR A 320 0.73 -10.03 -3.77
C THR A 320 -0.37 -9.36 -4.60
N GLN A 321 -1.27 -8.60 -3.96
CA GLN A 321 -2.36 -7.89 -4.63
C GLN A 321 -1.82 -6.90 -5.67
N LEU A 322 -0.86 -6.06 -5.28
CA LEU A 322 -0.24 -5.08 -6.17
C LEU A 322 0.58 -5.73 -7.29
N MET A 323 1.32 -6.81 -6.99
CA MET A 323 2.04 -7.60 -7.98
C MET A 323 1.12 -8.15 -9.05
N ILE A 324 0.01 -8.77 -8.64
CA ILE A 324 -0.94 -9.39 -9.57
C ILE A 324 -1.64 -8.33 -10.42
N ARG A 325 -2.03 -7.22 -9.80
CA ARG A 325 -2.60 -6.07 -10.52
C ARG A 325 -1.63 -5.55 -11.57
N GLN A 326 -0.37 -5.28 -11.19
CA GLN A 326 0.65 -4.80 -12.11
C GLN A 326 0.91 -5.80 -13.24
N PHE A 327 0.95 -7.10 -12.91
CA PHE A 327 1.12 -8.19 -13.87
C PHE A 327 -0.02 -8.23 -14.90
N TYR A 328 -1.28 -8.07 -14.46
CA TYR A 328 -2.42 -8.02 -15.39
C TYR A 328 -2.44 -6.74 -16.25
N LEU A 329 -2.03 -5.60 -15.70
CA LEU A 329 -1.86 -4.37 -16.47
C LEU A 329 -0.77 -4.52 -17.54
N PHE A 330 0.34 -5.19 -17.23
CA PHE A 330 1.46 -5.41 -18.15
C PHE A 330 1.16 -6.37 -19.31
N ILE A 331 0.35 -7.40 -19.07
CA ILE A 331 0.01 -8.40 -20.11
C ILE A 331 -1.02 -7.86 -21.09
N GLY A 332 -1.84 -6.90 -20.67
CA GLY A 332 -2.98 -6.41 -21.42
C GLY A 332 -4.06 -7.47 -21.58
N ASN A 333 -5.17 -7.34 -20.83
CA ASN A 333 -6.47 -8.01 -20.98
C ASN A 333 -6.55 -9.53 -21.30
N GLY A 334 -5.46 -10.30 -21.31
CA GLY A 334 -5.43 -11.66 -21.84
C GLY A 334 -6.04 -12.73 -20.92
N LEU A 335 -6.17 -12.47 -19.62
CA LEU A 335 -6.72 -13.44 -18.66
C LEU A 335 -8.04 -13.02 -18.00
N ILE A 336 -8.37 -11.72 -18.02
CA ILE A 336 -9.69 -11.21 -17.60
C ILE A 336 -10.78 -11.61 -18.63
N ALA A 337 -10.37 -11.93 -19.86
CA ALA A 337 -11.25 -12.50 -20.88
C ALA A 337 -11.87 -13.87 -20.51
N GLN A 338 -11.39 -14.57 -19.47
CA GLN A 338 -11.98 -15.83 -19.02
C GLN A 338 -13.01 -15.70 -17.88
N GLN A 339 -13.27 -14.50 -17.37
CA GLN A 339 -14.28 -14.28 -16.32
C GLN A 339 -15.20 -13.10 -16.66
N GLU A 340 -16.08 -13.31 -17.65
CA GLU A 340 -17.12 -12.36 -18.08
C GLU A 340 -17.99 -11.82 -16.92
N TRP A 341 -18.14 -12.57 -15.83
CA TRP A 341 -18.93 -12.14 -14.67
C TRP A 341 -18.19 -11.17 -13.74
N ILE A 342 -16.86 -11.28 -13.61
CA ILE A 342 -16.03 -10.32 -12.87
C ILE A 342 -15.94 -9.01 -13.63
N LYS A 343 -15.86 -9.09 -14.97
CA LYS A 343 -15.97 -7.96 -15.91
C LYS A 343 -17.25 -7.12 -15.70
N ASN A 344 -18.33 -7.76 -15.22
CA ASN A 344 -19.63 -7.15 -14.99
C ASN A 344 -19.86 -6.67 -13.54
N TRP A 345 -19.10 -7.16 -12.56
CA TRP A 345 -19.26 -6.84 -11.13
C TRP A 345 -18.22 -5.85 -10.61
N LEU A 346 -16.97 -5.99 -11.04
CA LEU A 346 -15.96 -4.95 -10.89
C LEU A 346 -15.94 -4.19 -12.22
N PRO A 347 -16.22 -2.89 -12.24
CA PRO A 347 -16.14 -2.16 -13.49
C PRO A 347 -14.71 -2.27 -14.03
N ASP A 348 -14.57 -2.91 -15.20
CA ASP A 348 -13.41 -2.83 -16.12
C ASP A 348 -12.98 -1.38 -16.39
N ASN A 349 -13.86 -0.44 -16.08
CA ASN A 349 -13.53 0.96 -16.06
C ASN A 349 -12.64 1.25 -14.84
N ILE A 350 -11.32 1.10 -15.03
CA ILE A 350 -10.29 1.83 -14.25
C ILE A 350 -10.80 3.26 -13.97
N LEU A 351 -11.45 3.87 -14.95
CA LEU A 351 -12.18 5.13 -14.85
C LEU A 351 -13.19 5.18 -13.69
N ILE A 352 -14.10 4.22 -13.51
CA ILE A 352 -15.09 4.24 -12.41
C ILE A 352 -14.40 4.10 -11.06
N GLY A 353 -13.41 3.21 -10.93
CA GLY A 353 -12.63 3.07 -9.69
C GLY A 353 -11.92 4.37 -9.31
N ARG A 354 -11.22 4.99 -10.27
CA ARG A 354 -10.51 6.26 -10.08
C ARG A 354 -11.47 7.43 -9.82
N VAL A 355 -12.61 7.49 -10.50
CA VAL A 355 -13.65 8.50 -10.24
C VAL A 355 -14.25 8.35 -8.84
N THR A 356 -14.50 7.12 -8.41
CA THR A 356 -15.01 6.85 -7.06
C THR A 356 -13.99 7.30 -6.00
N GLN A 357 -12.70 7.04 -6.21
CA GLN A 357 -11.64 7.58 -5.34
C GLN A 357 -11.68 9.10 -5.28
N MET A 358 -11.79 9.80 -6.42
CA MET A 358 -11.87 11.26 -6.43
C MET A 358 -13.05 11.77 -5.59
N PHE A 359 -14.23 11.16 -5.72
CA PHE A 359 -15.39 11.54 -4.89
C PHE A 359 -15.16 11.25 -3.41
N LEU A 360 -14.61 10.07 -3.08
CA LEU A 360 -14.30 9.70 -1.70
C LEU A 360 -13.35 10.70 -1.04
N VAL A 361 -12.26 11.10 -1.72
CA VAL A 361 -11.32 12.11 -1.21
C VAL A 361 -12.06 13.37 -0.78
N ASN A 362 -12.94 13.88 -1.66
CA ASN A 362 -13.67 15.11 -1.41
C ASN A 362 -14.72 14.95 -0.30
N ILE A 363 -15.47 13.85 -0.29
CA ILE A 363 -16.48 13.58 0.76
C ILE A 363 -15.81 13.47 2.12
N PHE A 364 -14.67 12.77 2.22
CA PHE A 364 -13.93 12.65 3.47
C PHE A 364 -13.36 13.97 3.93
N PHE A 365 -12.81 14.76 3.01
CA PHE A 365 -12.33 16.10 3.32
C PHE A 365 -13.46 17.02 3.81
N GLN A 366 -14.63 16.97 3.18
CA GLN A 366 -15.81 17.69 3.63
C GLN A 366 -16.30 17.22 5.00
N HIS A 367 -16.30 15.90 5.23
CA HIS A 367 -16.66 15.32 6.51
C HIS A 367 -15.68 15.73 7.62
N SER A 368 -14.37 15.76 7.34
CA SER A 368 -13.38 16.22 8.32
C SER A 368 -13.53 17.69 8.65
N ILE A 369 -13.80 18.55 7.66
CA ILE A 369 -14.11 19.97 7.90
C ILE A 369 -15.37 20.09 8.78
N TYR A 370 -16.44 19.38 8.42
CA TYR A 370 -17.70 19.43 9.16
C TYR A 370 -17.54 18.98 10.61
N ARG A 371 -16.78 17.91 10.85
CA ARG A 371 -16.52 17.42 12.20
C ARG A 371 -15.76 18.46 13.04
N ARG A 372 -14.69 19.05 12.51
CA ARG A 372 -13.93 20.10 13.22
C ARG A 372 -14.80 21.33 13.54
N TRP A 373 -15.68 21.71 12.63
CA TRP A 373 -16.64 22.79 12.89
C TRP A 373 -17.59 22.42 14.04
N SER A 374 -18.13 21.19 14.03
CA SER A 374 -19.01 20.70 15.09
C SER A 374 -18.34 20.60 16.46
N ASP A 375 -17.04 20.28 16.50
CA ASP A 375 -16.27 20.18 17.75
C ASP A 375 -15.94 21.58 18.31
N ASN A 376 -15.91 22.62 17.46
CA ASN A 376 -15.60 24.01 17.82
C ASN A 376 -16.86 24.90 18.05
N SER A 377 -18.06 24.37 17.80
CA SER A 377 -19.36 25.07 17.92
C SER A 377 -20.11 24.64 19.18
#